data_AF-A0A5D4TLC0-F1
#
_entry.id   AF-A0A5D4TLC0-F1
#
_cell.length_a   1.000
_cell.length_b   1.000
_cell.length_c   1.000
_cell.angle_alpha   90.00
_cell.angle_beta   90.00
_cell.angle_gamma   90.00
#
_symmetry.space_group_name_H-M   'P 1'
#
loop_
_entity.id
_entity.type
_entity.pdbx_description
1 polymer ?
#
loop_
_entity_poly.entity_id
_entity_poly.type
_entity_poly.pdbx_seq_one_letter_code
_entity_poly.pdbx_strand_id
1 'polypeptide(L)'
;MRRNKLSFGEEEFIKGCTKAIIKKDTSKHHRLYVLKNGIRRYVAHDNPNEDLVYENGELVKCICIVSKEFILDFHYKAGNDDLSKPWIRKGLLDVMKHGEKVAETLYK
;
A
#
# COMPACT_ATOMS: atom_id res chain seq x y z
N MET A 1 -8.76 3.18 -22.24
CA MET A 1 -7.72 2.94 -21.21
C MET A 1 -7.77 1.47 -20.79
N ARG A 2 -6.71 0.69 -21.04
CA ARG A 2 -6.63 -0.69 -20.53
C ARG A 2 -6.57 -0.63 -19.01
N ARG A 3 -7.56 -1.20 -18.32
CA ARG A 3 -7.44 -1.53 -16.89
C ARG A 3 -6.39 -2.65 -16.81
N ASN A 4 -5.14 -2.32 -16.51
CA ASN A 4 -4.19 -3.36 -16.13
C ASN A 4 -4.77 -4.07 -14.91
N LYS A 5 -4.94 -5.39 -15.05
CA LYS A 5 -5.41 -6.24 -13.95
C LYS A 5 -4.39 -6.13 -12.83
N LEU A 6 -4.87 -5.90 -11.61
CA LEU A 6 -4.02 -5.87 -10.43
C LEU A 6 -3.40 -7.27 -10.23
N SER A 7 -2.13 -7.29 -9.84
CA SER A 7 -1.50 -8.49 -9.31
C SER A 7 -2.10 -8.84 -7.94
N PHE A 8 -1.95 -10.10 -7.54
CA PHE A 8 -2.45 -10.59 -6.25
C PHE A 8 -1.95 -9.75 -5.06
N GLY A 9 -0.68 -9.36 -5.05
CA GLY A 9 -0.11 -8.52 -3.99
C GLY A 9 -0.72 -7.12 -3.92
N GLU A 10 -1.07 -6.52 -5.06
CA GLU A 10 -1.76 -5.23 -5.11
C GLU A 10 -3.20 -5.36 -4.61
N GLU A 11 -3.91 -6.41 -5.01
CA GLU A 11 -5.28 -6.65 -4.55
C GLU A 11 -5.34 -6.79 -3.02
N GLU A 12 -4.41 -7.57 -2.45
CA GLU A 12 -4.31 -7.75 -1.01
C GLU A 12 -3.87 -6.46 -0.29
N PHE A 13 -2.95 -5.69 -0.85
CA PHE A 13 -2.58 -4.37 -0.33
C PHE A 13 -3.77 -3.42 -0.29
N ILE A 14 -4.49 -3.26 -1.40
CA ILE A 14 -5.66 -2.38 -1.49
C ILE A 14 -6.75 -2.84 -0.51
N LYS A 15 -7.02 -4.14 -0.44
CA LYS A 15 -8.02 -4.70 0.48
C LYS A 15 -7.63 -4.52 1.95
N GLY A 16 -6.37 -4.77 2.29
CA GLY A 16 -5.82 -4.60 3.63
C GLY A 16 -5.91 -3.15 4.10
N CYS A 17 -5.40 -2.21 3.29
CA CYS A 17 -5.43 -0.78 3.59
C CYS A 17 -6.87 -0.26 3.66
N THR A 18 -7.76 -0.68 2.74
CA THR A 18 -9.18 -0.27 2.77
C THR A 18 -9.83 -0.70 4.08
N LYS A 19 -9.58 -1.94 4.54
CA LYS A 19 -10.11 -2.44 5.81
C LYS A 19 -9.57 -1.63 6.99
N ALA A 20 -8.28 -1.32 6.99
CA ALA A 20 -7.65 -0.53 8.04
C ALA A 20 -8.24 0.88 8.12
N ILE A 21 -8.38 1.55 6.98
CA ILE A 21 -8.97 2.90 6.87
C ILE A 21 -10.43 2.89 7.35
N ILE A 22 -11.28 1.98 6.85
CA ILE A 22 -12.69 1.92 7.28
C ILE A 22 -12.80 1.72 8.79
N LYS A 23 -11.97 0.84 9.36
CA LYS A 23 -11.98 0.53 10.80
C LYS A 23 -11.21 1.52 11.66
N LYS A 24 -10.57 2.53 11.06
CA LYS A 24 -9.61 3.42 11.74
C LYS A 24 -8.52 2.63 12.49
N ASP A 25 -8.14 1.47 11.97
CA ASP A 25 -7.14 0.60 12.56
C ASP A 25 -5.75 1.11 12.17
N THR A 26 -5.05 1.67 13.16
CA THR A 26 -3.71 2.26 12.99
C THR A 26 -2.61 1.40 13.61
N SER A 27 -2.93 0.15 13.97
CA SER A 27 -1.99 -0.76 14.65
C SER A 27 -0.85 -1.25 13.75
N LYS A 28 -1.00 -1.13 12.42
CA LYS A 28 -0.04 -1.63 11.45
C LYS A 28 0.32 -0.59 10.40
N HIS A 29 1.57 -0.66 9.97
CA HIS A 29 2.07 -0.05 8.74
C HIS A 29 1.87 -1.03 7.59
N HIS A 30 1.30 -0.55 6.50
CA HIS A 30 1.01 -1.35 5.32
C HIS A 30 1.98 -0.99 4.21
N ARG A 31 2.69 -1.99 3.66
CA ARG A 31 3.74 -1.78 2.66
C ARG A 31 3.56 -2.72 1.48
N LEU A 32 3.84 -2.19 0.29
CA LEU A 32 3.89 -2.96 -0.95
C LEU A 32 5.33 -2.98 -1.46
N TYR A 33 5.86 -4.18 -1.63
CA TYR A 33 7.21 -4.43 -2.09
C TYR A 33 7.22 -5.05 -3.50
N VAL A 34 8.29 -4.82 -4.24
CA VAL A 34 8.58 -5.51 -5.51
C VAL A 34 9.77 -6.44 -5.30
N LEU A 35 9.54 -7.73 -5.50
CA LEU A 35 10.59 -8.74 -5.42
C LEU A 35 11.46 -8.75 -6.69
N LYS A 36 12.67 -9.32 -6.63
CA LYS A 36 13.59 -9.42 -7.78
C LYS A 36 12.98 -10.07 -9.02
N ASN A 37 12.04 -11.01 -8.84
CA ASN A 37 11.30 -11.65 -9.94
C ASN A 37 10.09 -10.84 -10.44
N GLY A 38 9.96 -9.58 -10.02
CA GLY A 38 8.85 -8.68 -10.39
C GLY A 38 7.54 -8.92 -9.63
N ILE A 39 7.47 -9.92 -8.75
CA ILE A 39 6.26 -10.19 -7.96
C ILE A 39 6.06 -9.10 -6.92
N ARG A 40 4.84 -8.58 -6.84
CA ARG A 40 4.43 -7.63 -5.80
C ARG A 40 4.02 -8.37 -4.54
N ARG A 41 4.55 -7.96 -3.39
CA ARG A 41 4.26 -8.56 -2.07
C ARG A 41 3.77 -7.52 -1.09
N TYR A 42 2.59 -7.75 -0.53
CA TYR A 42 2.03 -6.96 0.55
C TYR A 42 2.51 -7.49 1.91
N VAL A 43 2.88 -6.58 2.80
CA VAL A 43 3.21 -6.87 4.20
C VAL A 43 2.52 -5.83 5.09
N ALA A 44 2.03 -6.28 6.25
CA ALA A 44 1.53 -5.40 7.30
C ALA A 44 2.12 -5.79 8.66
N HIS A 45 2.82 -4.87 9.29
CA HIS A 45 3.57 -5.07 10.53
C HIS A 45 3.42 -3.84 11.43
N ASP A 46 3.66 -3.98 12.73
CA ASP A 46 3.52 -2.93 13.74
C ASP A 46 4.76 -2.03 13.85
N ASN A 47 5.94 -2.51 13.45
CA ASN A 47 7.18 -1.75 13.52
C ASN A 47 7.38 -0.79 12.32
N PRO A 48 7.32 0.54 12.47
CA PRO A 48 7.48 1.48 11.36
C PRO A 48 8.86 1.44 10.69
N ASN A 49 9.88 0.87 11.34
CA ASN A 49 11.26 0.83 10.86
C ASN A 49 11.65 -0.52 10.25
N GLU A 50 10.70 -1.46 10.12
CA GLU A 50 10.98 -2.80 9.61
C GLU A 50 10.87 -2.83 8.08
N ASP A 51 12.01 -2.72 7.40
CA ASP A 51 12.12 -2.98 5.97
C ASP A 51 12.33 -4.46 5.67
N LEU A 52 11.76 -4.91 4.56
CA LEU A 52 11.99 -6.27 4.07
C LEU A 52 13.39 -6.35 3.45
N VAL A 53 14.19 -7.33 3.88
CA VAL A 53 15.52 -7.62 3.35
C VAL A 53 15.58 -9.03 2.74
N TYR A 54 16.39 -9.19 1.71
CA TYR A 54 16.77 -10.50 1.18
C TYR A 54 17.80 -11.20 2.08
N GLU A 55 18.04 -12.49 1.87
CA GLU A 55 19.02 -13.28 2.62
C GLU A 55 20.45 -12.73 2.51
N ASN A 56 20.78 -12.05 1.40
CA ASN A 56 22.07 -11.39 1.19
C ASN A 56 22.17 -10.00 1.88
N GLY A 57 21.16 -9.60 2.66
CA GLY A 57 21.10 -8.30 3.35
C GLY A 57 20.65 -7.13 2.48
N GLU A 58 20.35 -7.35 1.20
CA GLU A 58 19.88 -6.29 0.30
C GLU A 58 18.43 -5.92 0.60
N LEU A 59 18.12 -4.62 0.63
CA LEU A 59 16.76 -4.12 0.84
C LEU A 59 15.86 -4.48 -0.34
N VAL A 60 14.68 -5.00 -0.04
CA VAL A 60 13.63 -5.21 -1.04
C VAL A 60 13.01 -3.86 -1.40
N LYS A 61 12.83 -3.59 -2.70
CA LYS A 61 12.26 -2.33 -3.20
C LYS A 61 10.84 -2.11 -2.65
N CYS A 62 10.68 -1.15 -1.76
CA CYS A 62 9.37 -0.71 -1.27
C CYS A 62 8.79 0.34 -2.23
N ILE A 63 7.60 0.09 -2.78
CA ILE A 63 6.97 0.95 -3.79
C ILE A 63 5.77 1.73 -3.28
N CYS A 64 5.18 1.35 -2.15
CA CYS A 64 4.08 2.09 -1.55
C CYS A 64 4.00 1.82 -0.05
N ILE A 65 3.74 2.87 0.73
CA ILE A 65 3.59 2.82 2.17
C ILE A 65 2.29 3.53 2.54
N VAL A 66 1.48 2.89 3.39
CA VAL A 66 0.34 3.49 4.06
C VAL A 66 0.64 3.48 5.56
N SER A 67 0.95 4.67 6.09
CA SER A 67 1.25 4.89 7.50
C SER A 67 -0.01 5.13 8.33
N LYS A 68 0.16 5.19 9.65
CA LYS A 68 -0.89 5.57 10.59
C LYS A 68 -1.53 6.92 10.25
N GLU A 69 -0.73 7.92 9.91
CA GLU A 69 -1.19 9.27 9.59
C GLU A 69 -2.04 9.24 8.33
N PHE A 70 -1.61 8.48 7.32
CA PHE A 70 -2.37 8.27 6.09
C PHE A 70 -3.72 7.60 6.37
N ILE A 71 -3.74 6.56 7.21
CA ILE A 71 -4.97 5.84 7.57
C ILE A 71 -5.97 6.79 8.23
N LEU A 72 -5.52 7.62 9.18
CA LEU A 72 -6.36 8.59 9.87
C LEU A 72 -6.89 9.65 8.89
N ASP A 73 -6.02 10.22 8.07
CA ASP A 73 -6.40 11.23 7.08
C ASP A 73 -7.47 10.70 6.11
N PHE A 74 -7.25 9.52 5.53
CA PHE A 74 -8.22 8.90 4.64
C PHE A 74 -9.52 8.53 5.35
N HIS A 75 -9.46 8.05 6.59
CA HIS A 75 -10.65 7.70 7.37
C HIS A 75 -11.55 8.92 7.57
N TYR A 76 -10.97 10.04 8.02
CA TYR A 76 -11.73 11.27 8.25
C TYR A 76 -12.26 11.89 6.96
N LYS A 77 -11.54 11.76 5.84
CA LYS A 77 -11.97 12.27 4.53
C LYS A 77 -13.03 11.42 3.85
N ALA A 78 -12.99 10.10 4.03
CA ALA A 78 -13.89 9.18 3.33
C ALA A 78 -15.35 9.30 3.79
N GLY A 79 -15.57 9.72 5.04
CA GLY A 79 -16.90 9.68 5.66
C GLY A 79 -17.26 8.28 6.17
N ASN A 80 -18.56 8.04 6.40
CA ASN A 80 -19.06 6.78 6.95
C ASN A 80 -20.31 6.26 6.23
N ASP A 81 -20.32 6.43 4.91
CA ASP A 81 -21.42 6.04 4.02
C ASP A 81 -21.02 4.89 3.07
N ASP A 82 -21.98 4.43 2.27
CA ASP A 82 -21.76 3.36 1.30
C ASP A 82 -20.77 3.74 0.18
N LEU A 83 -20.50 5.03 -0.02
CA LEU A 83 -19.56 5.56 -1.01
C LEU A 83 -18.11 5.61 -0.48
N SER A 84 -17.93 5.52 0.83
CA SER A 84 -16.64 5.61 1.50
C SER A 84 -15.68 4.52 1.01
N LYS A 85 -16.15 3.26 0.90
CA LYS A 85 -15.32 2.12 0.45
C LYS A 85 -14.86 2.26 -1.01
N PRO A 86 -15.73 2.52 -2.00
CA PRO A 86 -15.31 2.83 -3.37
C PRO A 86 -14.33 4.01 -3.46
N TRP A 87 -14.57 5.08 -2.68
CA TRP A 87 -13.73 6.27 -2.67
C TRP A 87 -12.31 5.96 -2.16
N ILE A 88 -12.20 5.25 -1.02
CA ILE A 88 -10.92 4.81 -0.44
C ILE A 88 -10.15 3.94 -1.44
N ARG A 89 -10.81 2.95 -2.05
CA ARG A 89 -10.18 2.05 -3.02
C ARG A 89 -9.61 2.82 -4.21
N LYS A 90 -10.34 3.80 -4.73
CA LYS A 90 -9.87 4.65 -5.82
C LYS A 90 -8.65 5.47 -5.40
N GLY A 91 -8.69 6.12 -4.24
CA GLY A 91 -7.56 6.91 -3.74
C GLY A 91 -6.30 6.07 -3.49
N LEU A 92 -6.45 4.86 -2.92
CA LEU A 92 -5.33 3.94 -2.73
C LEU A 92 -4.70 3.48 -4.06
N LEU A 93 -5.51 3.27 -5.11
CA LEU A 93 -4.98 2.94 -6.43
C LEU A 93 -4.14 4.08 -7.02
N ASP A 94 -4.57 5.32 -6.82
CA ASP A 94 -3.85 6.49 -7.31
C ASP A 94 -2.54 6.71 -6.53
N VAL A 95 -2.56 6.53 -5.21
CA VAL A 95 -1.37 6.58 -4.35
C VAL A 95 -0.38 5.48 -4.71
N MET A 96 -0.84 4.25 -4.93
CA MET A 96 0.02 3.13 -5.34
C MET A 96 0.70 3.39 -6.69
N LYS A 97 -0.04 3.90 -7.69
CA LYS A 97 0.55 4.28 -8.98
C LYS A 97 1.56 5.42 -8.86
N HIS A 98 1.31 6.38 -7.97
CA HIS A 98 2.25 7.45 -7.71
C HIS A 98 3.53 6.91 -7.04
N GLY A 99 3.38 6.08 -6.00
CA GLY A 99 4.49 5.44 -5.32
C GLY A 99 5.36 4.59 -6.25
N GLU A 100 4.74 3.83 -7.16
CA GLU A 100 5.46 3.07 -8.19
C GLU A 100 6.35 3.96 -9.07
N LYS A 101 5.82 5.08 -9.58
CA LYS A 101 6.60 6.04 -10.38
C LYS A 101 7.76 6.66 -9.61
N VAL A 102 7.54 6.98 -8.33
CA VAL A 102 8.59 7.51 -7.45
C VAL A 102 9.67 6.46 -7.23
N ALA A 103 9.28 5.22 -6.96
CA ALA A 103 10.20 4.11 -6.76
C ALA A 103 11.03 3.80 -8.02
N GLU A 104 10.45 3.84 -9.21
CA GLU A 104 11.19 3.72 -10.48
C GLU A 104 12.29 4.79 -10.63
N THR A 105 12.06 5.98 -10.07
CA THR A 105 13.04 7.08 -10.10
C THR A 105 14.16 6.88 -9.06
N LEU A 106 13.85 6.29 -7.91
CA LEU A 106 14.78 6.10 -6.79
C LEU A 106 15.65 4.84 -6.95
N TYR A 107 15.06 3.72 -7.35
CA TYR A 107 15.73 2.41 -7.39
C TYR A 107 16.34 2.08 -8.77
N LYS A 108 16.95 3.09 -9.42
CA LYS A 108 17.60 2.96 -10.73
C LYS A 108 18.58 1.79 -10.79
#